data_AF-A0AAV0UDN4-F1
#
_entry.id   AF-A0AAV0UDN4-F1
#
_cell.length_a   1.000
_cell.length_b   1.000
_cell.length_c   1.000
_cell.angle_alpha   90.00
_cell.angle_beta   90.00
_cell.angle_gamma   90.00
#
_symmetry.space_group_name_H-M   'P 1'
#
loop_
_entity.id
_entity.type
_entity.pdbx_description
1 polymer ?
#
loop_
_entity_poly.entity_id
_entity_poly.type
_entity_poly.pdbx_seq_one_letter_code
_entity_poly.pdbx_strand_id
1 'polypeptide(L)'
;MALFAVNGPAARTDDREDQRAQDEAVMAKYFGVPLPGCVRRKAQDEELDSASLRTPTSVQSYGSGGCFFPPSTSPVKKDSRSCTPTLPGDSPTHTDGSNETECSGERAKLRVSRERNRLHAQRTRIRKRELLERLKEQMDALQDEFELLTHVYDFHATAVCLLSLGMGHDVPCVQQLEQMDVKGTRDCKEDRLMDESDGDDGMHEHEKGCGLGEGDEGCTCLGSVQLNANGRRLHLSTGTCTSAAASTAAASFVPVGSKEERERVRRERNRLHARRARLRKKRVLEKSQQTVYDLQERNGRLRSRLSVLVSSIYGSEVCLDDPDATS
;
A
#
# COMPACT_ATOMS: atom_id res chain seq x y z
N MET A 1 30.65 39.34 6.26
CA MET A 1 29.75 38.38 5.58
C MET A 1 30.59 37.18 5.16
N ALA A 2 30.56 36.11 5.96
CA ALA A 2 31.29 34.87 5.68
C ALA A 2 30.31 33.85 5.10
N LEU A 3 30.55 33.43 3.85
CA LEU A 3 29.80 32.38 3.17
C LEU A 3 30.33 31.02 3.64
N PHE A 4 29.55 30.32 4.47
CA PHE A 4 29.82 28.92 4.78
C PHE A 4 29.26 28.03 3.66
N ALA A 5 30.13 27.56 2.79
CA ALA A 5 29.82 26.50 1.84
C ALA A 5 29.75 25.16 2.59
N VAL A 6 28.54 24.62 2.74
CA VAL A 6 28.31 23.28 3.29
C VAL A 6 28.56 22.26 2.18
N ASN A 7 29.77 21.69 2.16
CA ASN A 7 30.08 20.51 1.35
C ASN A 7 29.52 19.27 2.06
N GLY A 8 28.29 18.88 1.71
CA GLY A 8 27.72 17.59 2.10
C GLY A 8 28.37 16.44 1.31
N PRO A 9 28.66 15.28 1.94
CA PRO A 9 29.23 14.15 1.24
C PRO A 9 28.21 13.58 0.26
N ALA A 10 28.52 13.61 -1.04
CA ALA A 10 27.78 12.88 -2.06
C ALA A 10 27.85 11.38 -1.73
N ALA A 11 26.82 10.88 -1.07
CA ALA A 11 26.69 9.48 -0.70
C ALA A 11 26.56 8.64 -1.97
N ARG A 12 27.43 7.63 -2.06
CA ARG A 12 27.60 6.66 -3.14
C ARG A 12 26.29 5.92 -3.41
N THR A 13 25.56 6.32 -4.44
CA THR A 13 24.38 5.60 -4.93
C THR A 13 24.75 4.39 -5.78
N ASP A 14 25.96 4.36 -6.34
CA ASP A 14 26.40 3.34 -7.30
C ASP A 14 26.51 1.93 -6.67
N ASP A 15 26.99 1.83 -5.42
CA ASP A 15 27.16 0.53 -4.74
C ASP A 15 25.83 -0.23 -4.54
N ARG A 16 24.70 0.49 -4.53
CA ARG A 16 23.36 -0.09 -4.28
C ARG A 16 22.72 -0.65 -5.56
N GLU A 17 23.02 -0.07 -6.72
CA GLU A 17 22.56 -0.60 -8.01
C GLU A 17 23.30 -1.88 -8.38
N ASP A 18 24.61 -1.93 -8.13
CA ASP A 18 25.43 -3.12 -8.39
C ASP A 18 24.96 -4.34 -7.57
N GLN A 19 24.65 -4.13 -6.28
CA GLN A 19 24.12 -5.19 -5.43
C GLN A 19 22.75 -5.70 -5.94
N ARG A 20 21.90 -4.81 -6.45
CA ARG A 20 20.60 -5.19 -7.03
C ARG A 20 20.76 -6.02 -8.30
N ALA A 21 21.68 -5.62 -9.17
CA ALA A 21 21.99 -6.34 -10.41
C ALA A 21 22.55 -7.74 -10.12
N GLN A 22 23.39 -7.87 -9.09
CA GLN A 22 23.95 -9.16 -8.68
C GLN A 22 22.87 -10.11 -8.13
N ASP A 23 21.95 -9.61 -7.31
CA ASP A 23 20.82 -10.39 -6.79
C ASP A 23 19.87 -10.84 -7.91
N GLU A 24 19.62 -9.97 -8.90
CA GLU A 24 18.80 -10.31 -10.07
C GLU A 24 19.45 -11.40 -10.93
N ALA A 25 20.76 -11.34 -11.13
CA ALA A 25 21.50 -12.35 -11.88
C ALA A 25 21.47 -13.73 -11.20
N VAL A 26 21.60 -13.76 -9.86
CA VAL A 26 21.49 -15.00 -9.07
C VAL A 26 20.09 -15.59 -9.18
N MET A 27 19.05 -14.76 -9.08
CA MET A 27 17.67 -15.20 -9.23
C MET A 27 17.39 -15.72 -10.65
N ALA A 28 17.84 -15.03 -11.69
CA ALA A 28 17.66 -15.47 -13.07
C ALA A 28 18.32 -16.82 -13.34
N LYS A 29 19.53 -17.04 -12.82
CA LYS A 29 20.22 -18.34 -12.90
C LYS A 29 19.46 -19.45 -12.17
N TYR A 30 18.89 -19.16 -11.00
CA TYR A 30 18.12 -20.12 -10.22
C TYR A 30 16.80 -20.52 -10.93
N PHE A 31 16.15 -19.59 -11.63
CA PHE A 31 14.88 -19.83 -12.32
C PHE A 31 15.02 -20.21 -13.81
N GLY A 32 16.25 -20.28 -14.34
CA GLY A 32 16.50 -20.58 -15.74
C GLY A 32 15.93 -19.53 -16.71
N VAL A 33 15.78 -18.28 -16.25
CA VAL A 33 15.29 -17.18 -17.08
C VAL A 33 16.48 -16.62 -17.85
N PRO A 34 16.46 -16.61 -19.20
CA PRO A 34 17.51 -15.99 -20.00
C PRO A 34 17.54 -14.49 -19.71
N LEU A 35 18.67 -13.98 -19.22
CA LEU A 35 18.85 -12.54 -19.05
C LEU A 35 19.02 -11.87 -20.42
N PRO A 36 18.43 -10.68 -20.64
CA PRO A 36 18.67 -9.91 -21.85
C PRO A 36 20.16 -9.57 -21.97
N GLY A 37 20.75 -9.83 -23.14
CA GLY A 37 22.20 -9.78 -23.38
C GLY A 37 22.86 -8.39 -23.24
N CYS A 38 22.13 -7.37 -22.79
CA CYS A 38 22.65 -6.01 -22.63
C CYS A 38 23.55 -5.80 -21.41
N VAL A 39 23.57 -6.72 -20.43
CA VAL A 39 24.39 -6.60 -19.20
C VAL A 39 25.79 -7.22 -19.35
N ARG A 40 26.12 -7.79 -20.52
CA ARG A 40 27.46 -8.33 -20.80
C ARG A 40 28.38 -7.26 -21.39
N ARG A 41 28.71 -6.20 -20.61
CA ARG A 41 29.74 -5.22 -20.99
C ARG A 41 30.60 -4.78 -19.80
N LYS A 42 31.74 -5.46 -19.62
CA LYS A 42 33.10 -4.91 -19.40
C LYS A 42 34.02 -6.02 -18.91
N ALA A 43 34.57 -6.78 -19.85
CA ALA A 43 35.87 -7.44 -19.76
C ALA A 43 35.99 -8.32 -20.99
N GLN A 44 36.55 -7.74 -22.06
CA GLN A 44 37.20 -8.35 -23.22
C GLN A 44 36.87 -7.51 -24.45
N ASP A 45 37.73 -6.53 -24.66
CA ASP A 45 38.08 -6.08 -26.00
C ASP A 45 38.74 -7.23 -26.78
N GLU A 46 38.69 -7.06 -28.09
CA GLU A 46 39.37 -7.80 -29.17
C GLU A 46 38.61 -8.98 -29.79
N GLU A 47 38.22 -8.71 -31.04
CA GLU A 47 38.44 -9.57 -32.21
C GLU A 47 37.23 -10.35 -32.77
N LEU A 48 36.75 -9.85 -33.92
CA LEU A 48 36.21 -10.54 -35.10
C LEU A 48 35.19 -11.68 -34.85
N ASP A 49 33.93 -11.51 -35.27
CA ASP A 49 33.57 -11.86 -36.65
C ASP A 49 32.10 -11.54 -36.98
N SER A 50 31.89 -11.25 -38.25
CA SER A 50 30.63 -10.85 -38.85
C SER A 50 29.86 -12.07 -39.34
N ALA A 51 28.70 -12.41 -38.75
CA ALA A 51 27.69 -13.22 -39.45
C ALA A 51 26.31 -13.21 -38.77
N SER A 52 25.38 -12.49 -39.39
CA SER A 52 24.06 -13.01 -39.78
C SER A 52 23.30 -13.92 -38.81
N LEU A 53 22.29 -13.39 -38.11
CA LEU A 53 20.99 -14.06 -37.97
C LEU A 53 19.85 -13.03 -37.89
N ARG A 54 19.17 -12.85 -39.01
CA ARG A 54 17.80 -12.30 -39.09
C ARG A 54 16.84 -13.32 -38.47
N THR A 55 15.99 -12.88 -37.55
CA THR A 55 14.72 -13.57 -37.25
C THR A 55 13.56 -12.63 -37.62
N PRO A 56 12.74 -12.98 -38.62
CA PRO A 56 11.52 -12.27 -38.91
C PRO A 56 10.37 -12.92 -38.13
N THR A 57 9.85 -12.25 -37.12
CA THR A 57 8.50 -12.56 -36.60
C THR A 57 7.58 -11.40 -36.95
N SER A 58 7.13 -11.39 -38.21
CA SER A 58 5.97 -10.61 -38.61
C SER A 58 4.74 -11.24 -37.98
N VAL A 59 4.17 -10.60 -36.95
CA VAL A 59 2.83 -10.92 -36.50
C VAL A 59 1.87 -10.27 -37.50
N GLN A 60 1.22 -11.10 -38.31
CA GLN A 60 0.18 -10.68 -39.23
C GLN A 60 -1.01 -10.15 -38.43
N SER A 61 -1.25 -8.83 -38.51
CA SER A 61 -2.52 -8.23 -38.13
C SER A 61 -3.56 -8.53 -39.22
N TYR A 62 -4.24 -9.67 -39.09
CA TYR A 62 -5.61 -9.79 -39.55
C TYR A 62 -6.46 -9.09 -38.49
N GLY A 63 -7.23 -8.06 -38.79
CA GLY A 63 -8.21 -8.03 -39.85
C GLY A 63 -9.53 -7.75 -39.15
N SER A 64 -10.02 -6.54 -39.38
CA SER A 64 -11.30 -6.02 -38.95
C SER A 64 -12.41 -7.07 -39.04
N GLY A 65 -13.03 -7.40 -37.90
CA GLY A 65 -14.15 -8.33 -37.82
C GLY A 65 -14.75 -8.28 -36.42
N GLY A 66 -15.91 -7.61 -36.29
CA GLY A 66 -16.56 -7.32 -35.03
C GLY A 66 -16.80 -8.56 -34.17
N CYS A 67 -16.14 -8.62 -33.02
CA CYS A 67 -16.42 -9.59 -31.98
C CYS A 67 -17.53 -9.02 -31.08
N PHE A 68 -18.77 -9.41 -31.36
CA PHE A 68 -19.84 -9.46 -30.37
C PHE A 68 -19.31 -10.20 -29.13
N PHE A 69 -19.11 -9.48 -28.03
CA PHE A 69 -18.94 -10.10 -26.72
C PHE A 69 -20.29 -10.67 -26.29
N PRO A 70 -20.45 -12.00 -26.11
CA PRO A 70 -21.64 -12.53 -25.48
C PRO A 70 -21.66 -12.09 -24.00
N PRO A 71 -22.82 -11.70 -23.43
CA PRO A 71 -22.90 -11.37 -22.03
C PRO A 71 -22.56 -12.59 -21.17
N SER A 72 -21.58 -12.40 -20.32
CA SER A 72 -21.14 -13.30 -19.25
C SER A 72 -22.34 -13.71 -18.37
N THR A 73 -22.93 -14.86 -18.66
CA THR A 73 -23.79 -15.57 -17.72
C THR A 73 -22.92 -16.41 -16.80
N SER A 74 -22.81 -15.94 -15.56
CA SER A 74 -22.19 -16.67 -14.45
C SER A 74 -22.82 -18.06 -14.30
N PRO A 75 -22.02 -19.15 -14.26
CA PRO A 75 -22.54 -20.47 -13.94
C PRO A 75 -22.86 -20.51 -12.45
N VAL A 76 -24.16 -20.34 -12.12
CA VAL A 76 -24.70 -20.70 -10.82
C VAL A 76 -24.49 -22.22 -10.67
N LYS A 77 -23.52 -22.61 -9.84
CA LYS A 77 -23.42 -23.99 -9.33
C LYS A 77 -24.68 -24.29 -8.53
N LYS A 78 -25.65 -24.89 -9.21
CA LYS A 78 -26.79 -25.57 -8.62
C LYS A 78 -26.29 -26.90 -8.08
N ASP A 79 -25.88 -26.92 -6.81
CA ASP A 79 -25.62 -28.15 -6.07
C ASP A 79 -26.97 -28.82 -5.76
N SER A 80 -27.50 -29.53 -6.75
CA SER A 80 -28.51 -30.56 -6.56
C SER A 80 -27.85 -31.91 -6.84
N ARG A 81 -27.17 -32.47 -5.84
CA ARG A 81 -26.88 -33.90 -5.78
C ARG A 81 -27.41 -34.46 -4.48
N SER A 82 -28.58 -35.09 -4.62
CA SER A 82 -29.07 -36.12 -3.73
C SER A 82 -27.95 -37.12 -3.43
N CYS A 83 -27.63 -37.28 -2.15
CA CYS A 83 -27.13 -38.55 -1.66
C CYS A 83 -28.21 -39.60 -1.90
N THR A 84 -28.07 -40.35 -2.99
CA THR A 84 -28.69 -41.68 -3.14
C THR A 84 -27.80 -42.67 -2.38
N PRO A 85 -28.31 -43.37 -1.36
CA PRO A 85 -27.59 -44.48 -0.74
C PRO A 85 -27.74 -45.69 -1.66
N THR A 86 -26.75 -45.96 -2.49
CA THR A 86 -26.73 -47.17 -3.33
C THR A 86 -26.22 -48.33 -2.49
N LEU A 87 -27.05 -49.38 -2.42
CA LEU A 87 -26.89 -50.61 -1.66
C LEU A 87 -25.61 -51.39 -2.02
N PRO A 88 -25.10 -52.20 -1.08
CA PRO A 88 -23.93 -53.05 -1.28
C PRO A 88 -24.32 -54.24 -2.18
N GLY A 89 -23.74 -54.28 -3.38
CA GLY A 89 -23.79 -55.44 -4.26
C GLY A 89 -22.49 -56.21 -4.14
N ASP A 90 -22.56 -57.36 -3.48
CA ASP A 90 -21.46 -58.33 -3.36
C ASP A 90 -21.05 -58.86 -4.74
N SER A 91 -19.79 -58.68 -5.10
CA SER A 91 -19.12 -59.46 -6.15
C SER A 91 -17.63 -59.54 -5.86
N PRO A 92 -17.13 -60.71 -5.42
CA PRO A 92 -15.72 -60.93 -5.13
C PRO A 92 -15.03 -61.58 -6.34
N THR A 93 -14.19 -60.85 -7.05
CA THR A 93 -13.18 -61.49 -7.93
C THR A 93 -11.96 -60.60 -8.15
N HIS A 94 -10.91 -60.88 -7.37
CA HIS A 94 -9.53 -61.05 -7.83
C HIS A 94 -9.03 -60.16 -8.99
N THR A 95 -8.37 -59.05 -8.66
CA THR A 95 -7.22 -58.53 -9.43
C THR A 95 -6.20 -58.00 -8.44
N ASP A 96 -5.20 -58.84 -8.20
CA ASP A 96 -4.10 -58.66 -7.27
C ASP A 96 -2.97 -57.90 -7.98
N GLY A 97 -2.37 -56.89 -7.32
CA GLY A 97 -0.99 -56.49 -7.61
C GLY A 97 -0.68 -55.27 -8.50
N SER A 98 -1.44 -54.15 -8.47
CA SER A 98 -1.05 -52.95 -9.24
C SER A 98 -1.32 -51.57 -8.59
N ASN A 99 -1.54 -51.46 -7.27
CA ASN A 99 -1.98 -50.20 -6.64
C ASN A 99 -0.87 -49.38 -5.94
N GLU A 100 0.39 -49.81 -5.95
CA GLU A 100 1.46 -49.08 -5.24
C GLU A 100 1.99 -47.85 -6.00
N THR A 101 1.71 -47.75 -7.30
CA THR A 101 2.21 -46.63 -8.13
C THR A 101 1.37 -45.35 -8.00
N GLU A 102 0.12 -45.44 -7.51
CA GLU A 102 -0.78 -44.28 -7.41
C GLU A 102 -0.46 -43.35 -6.22
N CYS A 103 0.02 -43.90 -5.10
CA CYS A 103 0.34 -43.11 -3.91
C CYS A 103 1.51 -42.12 -4.14
N SER A 104 2.44 -42.47 -5.04
CA SER A 104 3.55 -41.59 -5.43
C SER A 104 3.07 -40.38 -6.25
N GLY A 105 2.09 -40.57 -7.13
CA GLY A 105 1.53 -39.51 -7.98
C GLY A 105 0.77 -38.45 -7.18
N GLU A 106 0.00 -38.84 -6.17
CA GLU A 106 -0.74 -37.89 -5.33
C GLU A 106 0.17 -36.98 -4.52
N ARG A 107 1.27 -37.52 -3.98
CA ARG A 107 2.27 -36.73 -3.25
C ARG A 107 2.95 -35.69 -4.16
N ALA A 108 3.25 -36.05 -5.41
CA ALA A 108 3.79 -35.12 -6.39
C ALA A 108 2.78 -34.01 -6.76
N LYS A 109 1.52 -34.36 -7.00
CA LYS A 109 0.43 -33.40 -7.27
C LYS A 109 0.26 -32.42 -6.10
N LEU A 110 0.33 -32.90 -4.85
CA LEU A 110 0.26 -32.05 -3.66
C LEU A 110 1.45 -31.09 -3.57
N ARG A 111 2.66 -31.52 -3.90
CA ARG A 111 3.85 -30.64 -3.95
C ARG A 111 3.69 -29.53 -4.98
N VAL A 112 3.29 -29.87 -6.21
CA VAL A 112 3.04 -28.89 -7.28
C VAL A 112 1.94 -27.91 -6.90
N SER A 113 0.85 -28.39 -6.29
CA SER A 113 -0.24 -27.52 -5.83
C SER A 113 0.20 -26.53 -4.74
N ARG A 114 1.01 -26.97 -3.77
CA ARG A 114 1.60 -26.11 -2.73
C ARG A 114 2.54 -25.07 -3.34
N GLU A 115 3.37 -25.45 -4.30
CA GLU A 115 4.29 -24.53 -4.97
C GLU A 115 3.54 -23.49 -5.80
N ARG A 116 2.51 -23.91 -6.57
CA ARG A 116 1.61 -23.00 -7.28
C ARG A 116 0.95 -21.99 -6.34
N ASN A 117 0.48 -22.45 -5.17
CA ASN A 117 -0.12 -21.58 -4.17
C ASN A 117 0.90 -20.57 -3.61
N ARG A 118 2.13 -21.01 -3.33
CA ARG A 118 3.24 -20.14 -2.90
C ARG A 118 3.53 -19.04 -3.93
N LEU A 119 3.69 -19.40 -5.20
CA LEU A 119 3.91 -18.45 -6.29
C LEU A 119 2.75 -17.47 -6.46
N HIS A 120 1.51 -17.96 -6.38
CA HIS A 120 0.32 -17.10 -6.45
C HIS A 120 0.27 -16.08 -5.30
N ALA A 121 0.57 -16.53 -4.08
CA ALA A 121 0.65 -15.65 -2.91
C ALA A 121 1.77 -14.61 -3.07
N GLN A 122 2.94 -15.01 -3.58
CA GLN A 122 4.05 -14.10 -3.88
C GLN A 122 3.66 -13.05 -4.92
N ARG A 123 3.11 -13.45 -6.07
CA ARG A 123 2.64 -12.53 -7.12
C ARG A 123 1.60 -11.55 -6.59
N THR A 124 0.67 -12.02 -5.75
CA THR A 124 -0.34 -11.16 -5.12
C THR A 124 0.30 -10.14 -4.17
N ARG A 125 1.33 -10.54 -3.40
CA ARG A 125 2.07 -9.62 -2.53
C ARG A 125 2.85 -8.58 -3.34
N ILE A 126 3.49 -8.99 -4.44
CA ILE A 126 4.22 -8.11 -5.35
C ILE A 126 3.28 -7.07 -5.95
N ARG A 127 2.17 -7.49 -6.59
CA ARG A 127 1.18 -6.56 -7.17
C ARG A 127 0.63 -5.55 -6.17
N LYS A 128 0.40 -5.99 -4.92
CA LYS A 128 -0.07 -5.09 -3.85
C LYS A 128 1.00 -4.09 -3.41
N ARG A 129 2.26 -4.50 -3.38
CA ARG A 129 3.38 -3.61 -3.09
C ARG A 129 3.53 -2.56 -4.19
N GLU A 130 3.56 -3.01 -5.45
CA GLU A 130 3.64 -2.14 -6.63
C GLU A 130 2.48 -1.13 -6.66
N LEU A 131 1.26 -1.54 -6.33
CA LEU A 131 0.12 -0.63 -6.26
C LEU A 131 0.31 0.47 -5.20
N LEU A 132 0.78 0.10 -4.00
CA LEU A 132 1.04 1.07 -2.93
C LEU A 132 2.22 1.98 -3.26
N GLU A 133 3.26 1.45 -3.90
CA GLU A 133 4.41 2.22 -4.39
C GLU A 133 3.99 3.25 -5.42
N ARG A 134 3.19 2.86 -6.43
CA ARG A 134 2.63 3.80 -7.42
C ARG A 134 1.74 4.87 -6.79
N LEU A 135 0.89 4.51 -5.83
CA LEU A 135 0.06 5.50 -5.13
C LEU A 135 0.92 6.48 -4.34
N LYS A 136 2.01 6.02 -3.72
CA LYS A 136 2.96 6.88 -3.03
C LYS A 136 3.64 7.84 -3.99
N GLU A 137 4.22 7.34 -5.08
CA GLU A 137 4.84 8.16 -6.13
C GLU A 137 3.86 9.21 -6.70
N GLN A 138 2.58 8.84 -6.87
CA GLN A 138 1.54 9.78 -7.29
C GLN A 138 1.24 10.85 -6.25
N MET A 139 1.19 10.51 -4.96
CA MET A 139 1.01 11.51 -3.90
C MET A 139 2.18 12.48 -3.88
N ASP A 140 3.42 11.97 -3.92
CA ASP A 140 4.63 12.78 -3.91
C ASP A 140 4.66 13.74 -5.13
N ALA A 141 4.39 13.23 -6.34
CA ALA A 141 4.34 14.05 -7.55
C ALA A 141 3.23 15.13 -7.52
N LEU A 142 2.05 14.81 -6.95
CA LEU A 142 0.97 15.79 -6.80
C LEU A 142 1.27 16.83 -5.73
N GLN A 143 2.02 16.48 -4.69
CA GLN A 143 2.49 17.42 -3.68
C GLN A 143 3.52 18.38 -4.28
N ASP A 144 4.52 17.87 -5.00
CA ASP A 144 5.51 18.69 -5.72
C ASP A 144 4.81 19.67 -6.68
N GLU A 145 3.79 19.19 -7.41
CA GLU A 145 3.00 20.06 -8.28
C GLU A 145 2.22 21.12 -7.49
N PHE A 146 1.61 20.74 -6.36
CA PHE A 146 0.87 21.68 -5.53
C PHE A 146 1.78 22.82 -5.05
N GLU A 147 2.99 22.49 -4.59
CA GLU A 147 3.99 23.48 -4.16
C GLU A 147 4.40 24.40 -5.30
N LEU A 148 4.68 23.84 -6.48
CA LEU A 148 4.99 24.62 -7.67
C LEU A 148 3.86 25.57 -8.07
N LEU A 149 2.62 25.06 -8.15
CA LEU A 149 1.44 25.85 -8.47
C LEU A 149 1.19 26.97 -7.45
N THR A 150 1.51 26.73 -6.19
CA THR A 150 1.39 27.72 -5.11
C THR A 150 2.38 28.86 -5.32
N HIS A 151 3.65 28.54 -5.57
CA HIS A 151 4.66 29.55 -5.89
C HIS A 151 4.30 30.40 -7.11
N VAL A 152 3.84 29.77 -8.20
CA VAL A 152 3.42 30.48 -9.42
C VAL A 152 2.19 31.33 -9.16
N TYR A 153 1.21 30.82 -8.40
CA TYR A 153 0.03 31.58 -7.99
C TYR A 153 0.40 32.83 -7.20
N ASP A 154 1.27 32.70 -6.18
CA ASP A 154 1.71 33.82 -5.35
C ASP A 154 2.45 34.90 -6.16
N PHE A 155 3.28 34.46 -7.12
CA PHE A 155 3.96 35.36 -8.05
C PHE A 155 2.96 36.17 -8.89
N HIS A 156 1.98 35.52 -9.52
CA HIS A 156 0.98 36.21 -10.34
C HIS A 156 0.02 37.06 -9.51
N ALA A 157 -0.36 36.61 -8.32
CA ALA A 157 -1.19 37.39 -7.41
C ALA A 157 -0.46 38.69 -7.02
N THR A 158 0.83 38.61 -6.71
CA THR A 158 1.66 39.79 -6.44
C THR A 158 1.74 40.73 -7.64
N ALA A 159 1.91 40.19 -8.85
CA ALA A 159 1.94 40.98 -10.07
C ALA A 159 0.61 41.74 -10.30
N VAL A 160 -0.54 41.08 -10.11
CA VAL A 160 -1.87 41.72 -10.19
C VAL A 160 -2.01 42.85 -9.17
N CYS A 161 -1.56 42.64 -7.93
CA CYS A 161 -1.59 43.69 -6.90
C CYS A 161 -0.75 44.91 -7.31
N LEU A 162 0.46 44.69 -7.83
CA LEU A 162 1.34 45.78 -8.28
C LEU A 162 0.76 46.56 -9.47
N LEU A 163 0.16 45.86 -10.44
CA LEU A 163 -0.52 46.51 -11.58
C LEU A 163 -1.73 47.33 -11.13
N SER A 164 -2.53 46.80 -10.20
CA SER A 164 -3.69 47.50 -9.63
C SER A 164 -3.30 48.82 -8.95
N LEU A 165 -2.17 48.83 -8.23
CA LEU A 165 -1.66 50.05 -7.58
C LEU A 165 -1.21 51.13 -8.59
N GLY A 166 -0.73 50.72 -9.77
CA GLY A 166 -0.25 51.65 -10.80
C GLY A 166 -1.36 52.27 -11.66
N MET A 167 -2.48 51.56 -11.85
CA MET A 167 -3.52 51.97 -12.81
C MET A 167 -4.68 52.79 -12.21
N GLY A 168 -4.76 52.93 -10.88
CA GLY A 168 -5.78 53.77 -10.23
C GLY A 168 -7.24 53.34 -10.44
N HIS A 169 -7.46 52.17 -11.02
CA HIS A 169 -8.78 51.58 -11.28
C HIS A 169 -8.96 50.31 -10.45
N ASP A 170 -10.15 50.12 -9.89
CA ASP A 170 -10.54 48.86 -9.25
C ASP A 170 -10.56 47.75 -10.30
N VAL A 171 -9.64 46.80 -10.20
CA VAL A 171 -9.56 45.68 -11.16
C VAL A 171 -10.55 44.59 -10.74
N PRO A 172 -11.58 44.27 -11.57
CA PRO A 172 -12.63 43.30 -11.21
C PRO A 172 -12.11 41.87 -10.98
N CYS A 173 -10.87 41.56 -11.38
CA CYS A 173 -10.28 40.25 -11.17
C CYS A 173 -10.08 39.90 -9.69
N VAL A 174 -9.86 40.90 -8.82
CA VAL A 174 -9.65 40.66 -7.39
C VAL A 174 -10.94 40.17 -6.73
N GLN A 175 -12.09 40.76 -7.08
CA GLN A 175 -13.40 40.32 -6.59
C GLN A 175 -13.77 38.90 -7.07
N GLN A 176 -13.41 38.55 -8.31
CA GLN A 176 -13.61 37.17 -8.79
C GLN A 176 -12.76 36.17 -8.00
N LEU A 177 -11.53 36.53 -7.64
CA LEU A 177 -10.67 35.68 -6.83
C LEU A 177 -11.25 35.41 -5.44
N GLU A 178 -11.77 36.45 -4.78
CA GLU A 178 -12.43 36.32 -3.48
C GLU A 178 -13.67 35.41 -3.54
N GLN A 179 -14.48 35.52 -4.61
CA GLN A 179 -15.63 34.64 -4.81
C GLN A 179 -15.24 33.16 -4.99
N MET A 180 -14.08 32.89 -5.59
CA MET A 180 -13.57 31.52 -5.74
C MET A 180 -13.00 30.95 -4.43
N ASP A 181 -12.50 31.79 -3.52
CA ASP A 181 -11.88 31.33 -2.27
C ASP A 181 -12.90 30.91 -1.21
N VAL A 182 -14.05 31.61 -1.14
CA VAL A 182 -15.09 31.39 -0.12
C VAL A 182 -15.81 30.04 -0.26
N LYS A 183 -15.86 29.46 -1.46
CA LYS A 183 -16.56 28.19 -1.72
C LYS A 183 -15.73 26.93 -1.50
N GLY A 184 -14.40 27.02 -1.32
CA GLY A 184 -13.53 25.84 -1.41
C GLY A 184 -12.69 25.50 -0.18
N THR A 185 -12.50 26.43 0.76
CA THR A 185 -11.47 26.30 1.81
C THR A 185 -11.98 25.96 3.20
N ARG A 186 -13.29 26.07 3.46
CA ARG A 186 -13.84 25.87 4.82
C ARG A 186 -14.03 24.41 5.24
N ASP A 187 -13.98 23.44 4.33
CA ASP A 187 -14.43 22.08 4.64
C ASP A 187 -13.33 21.04 4.93
N CYS A 188 -12.05 21.42 5.01
CA CYS A 188 -10.97 20.41 5.05
C CYS A 188 -9.92 20.54 6.17
N LYS A 189 -9.88 21.63 6.93
CA LYS A 189 -8.73 21.90 7.83
C LYS A 189 -8.94 21.71 9.32
N GLU A 190 -10.16 21.60 9.85
CA GLU A 190 -10.35 21.52 11.31
C GLU A 190 -10.84 20.17 11.85
N ASP A 191 -11.59 19.36 11.09
CA ASP A 191 -12.17 18.13 11.66
C ASP A 191 -11.33 16.85 11.46
N ARG A 192 -10.15 16.93 10.81
CA ARG A 192 -9.24 15.78 10.64
C ARG A 192 -8.11 15.70 11.67
N LEU A 193 -8.07 16.61 12.65
CA LEU A 193 -7.29 16.42 13.88
C LEU A 193 -7.94 15.41 14.84
N MET A 194 -9.12 14.90 14.51
CA MET A 194 -9.73 13.77 15.20
C MET A 194 -9.04 12.47 14.76
N ASP A 195 -8.04 12.08 15.55
CA ASP A 195 -7.71 10.68 15.82
C ASP A 195 -6.86 9.95 14.75
N GLU A 196 -5.69 10.50 14.42
CA GLU A 196 -4.51 9.67 14.11
C GLU A 196 -3.85 9.12 15.39
N SER A 197 -4.60 9.00 16.50
CA SER A 197 -4.43 7.82 17.34
C SER A 197 -5.02 6.65 16.57
N ASP A 198 -4.36 6.26 15.47
CA ASP A 198 -4.25 4.85 15.17
C ASP A 198 -3.62 4.28 16.44
N GLY A 199 -4.49 3.90 17.37
CA GLY A 199 -4.19 3.01 18.46
C GLY A 199 -3.55 1.81 17.81
N ASP A 200 -2.23 1.91 17.69
CA ASP A 200 -1.33 0.85 18.02
C ASP A 200 -1.61 0.47 19.48
N ASP A 201 -2.81 -0.05 19.73
CA ASP A 201 -3.02 -1.23 20.52
C ASP A 201 -2.36 -2.43 19.80
N GLY A 202 -1.19 -2.26 19.18
CA GLY A 202 0.02 -2.51 19.93
C GLY A 202 -0.25 -2.67 21.42
N MET A 203 -0.85 -3.81 21.76
CA MET A 203 -0.21 -4.69 22.70
C MET A 203 1.24 -4.91 22.21
N HIS A 204 2.07 -3.86 22.26
CA HIS A 204 3.43 -3.97 22.70
C HIS A 204 3.25 -4.71 24.01
N GLU A 205 3.42 -6.03 23.95
CA GLU A 205 3.78 -6.78 25.11
C GLU A 205 5.00 -6.03 25.65
N HIS A 206 4.76 -5.14 26.63
CA HIS A 206 5.76 -4.59 27.52
C HIS A 206 6.30 -5.78 28.32
N GLU A 207 7.00 -6.68 27.63
CA GLU A 207 7.74 -7.77 28.22
C GLU A 207 9.16 -7.31 28.62
N LYS A 208 9.43 -6.00 28.48
CA LYS A 208 10.53 -5.32 29.17
C LYS A 208 9.94 -4.49 30.29
N GLY A 209 10.11 -5.01 31.50
CA GLY A 209 9.60 -4.42 32.72
C GLY A 209 9.90 -2.93 32.81
N CYS A 210 8.93 -2.18 33.33
CA CYS A 210 9.20 -0.94 34.02
C CYS A 210 10.17 -1.27 35.15
N GLY A 211 11.46 -1.25 34.84
CA GLY A 211 12.52 -1.23 35.83
C GLY A 211 12.25 0.00 36.67
N LEU A 212 11.99 -0.24 37.95
CA LEU A 212 11.95 0.75 39.00
C LEU A 212 13.33 1.43 39.03
N GLY A 213 13.53 2.42 38.17
CA GLY A 213 14.50 3.47 38.41
C GLY A 213 13.84 4.41 39.40
N GLU A 214 14.37 4.46 40.62
CA GLU A 214 13.93 5.40 41.65
C GLU A 214 14.13 6.83 41.13
N GLY A 215 13.01 7.48 40.80
CA GLY A 215 12.97 8.87 40.35
C GLY A 215 11.61 9.22 39.76
N ASP A 216 10.78 9.90 40.56
CA ASP A 216 9.77 10.91 40.20
C ASP A 216 9.60 11.21 38.69
N GLU A 217 8.42 11.36 38.10
CA GLU A 217 7.06 11.60 38.61
C GLU A 217 6.11 11.28 37.43
N GLY A 218 5.05 10.48 37.65
CA GLY A 218 3.84 10.51 36.83
C GLY A 218 3.79 9.65 35.55
N CYS A 219 3.82 8.32 35.66
CA CYS A 219 3.27 7.46 34.60
C CYS A 219 1.74 7.33 34.78
N THR A 220 0.96 8.13 34.06
CA THR A 220 -0.52 8.12 34.05
C THR A 220 -1.10 7.01 33.15
N CYS A 221 -0.70 5.76 33.35
CA CYS A 221 -1.40 4.62 32.76
C CYS A 221 -2.73 4.38 33.50
N LEU A 222 -3.73 5.21 33.18
CA LEU A 222 -5.12 5.14 33.63
C LEU A 222 -5.87 3.95 32.97
N GLY A 223 -5.36 2.74 33.17
CA GLY A 223 -6.07 1.50 32.89
C GLY A 223 -7.01 1.18 34.05
N SER A 224 -8.30 1.12 33.76
CA SER A 224 -9.44 0.92 34.68
C SER A 224 -9.16 -0.05 35.83
N VAL A 225 -9.04 0.51 37.03
CA VAL A 225 -9.05 -0.26 38.27
C VAL A 225 -10.46 -0.75 38.52
N GLN A 226 -10.70 -2.04 38.28
CA GLN A 226 -11.90 -2.70 38.84
C GLN A 226 -11.75 -2.74 40.36
N LEU A 227 -12.42 -1.79 41.02
CA LEU A 227 -12.65 -1.83 42.45
C LEU A 227 -13.69 -2.92 42.73
N ASN A 228 -13.39 -3.84 43.64
CA ASN A 228 -14.41 -4.74 44.16
C ASN A 228 -15.40 -3.95 45.04
N ALA A 229 -16.54 -4.55 45.40
CA ALA A 229 -17.58 -3.91 46.21
C ALA A 229 -17.12 -3.42 47.61
N ASN A 230 -15.90 -3.77 48.04
CA ASN A 230 -15.30 -3.31 49.30
C ASN A 230 -14.27 -2.18 49.09
N GLY A 231 -14.19 -1.57 47.91
CA GLY A 231 -13.36 -0.39 47.65
C GLY A 231 -11.84 -0.62 47.73
N ARG A 232 -11.37 -1.86 47.83
CA ARG A 232 -9.93 -2.16 47.90
C ARG A 232 -9.37 -2.46 46.52
N ARG A 233 -8.36 -1.68 46.12
CA ARG A 233 -7.51 -1.90 44.93
C ARG A 233 -6.77 -3.23 45.07
N LEU A 234 -7.02 -4.18 44.17
CA LEU A 234 -6.19 -5.38 44.04
C LEU A 234 -4.90 -5.00 43.32
N HIS A 235 -3.88 -4.63 44.09
CA HIS A 235 -2.51 -4.51 43.62
C HIS A 235 -1.98 -5.92 43.33
N LEU A 236 -1.92 -6.32 42.05
CA LEU A 236 -1.09 -7.44 41.63
C LEU A 236 0.36 -6.93 41.58
N SER A 237 1.06 -7.03 42.71
CA SER A 237 2.48 -6.75 42.81
C SER A 237 3.26 -7.89 42.15
N THR A 238 3.67 -7.69 40.90
CA THR A 238 4.69 -8.52 40.25
C THR A 238 6.06 -8.09 40.79
N GLY A 239 6.45 -8.69 41.92
CA GLY A 239 7.76 -8.50 42.52
C GLY A 239 8.26 -9.81 43.10
N THR A 240 9.22 -10.41 42.40
CA THR A 240 10.34 -11.22 42.91
C THR A 240 10.62 -10.84 44.38
N CYS A 241 10.67 -11.72 45.37
CA CYS A 241 11.56 -12.86 45.53
C CYS A 241 11.22 -13.60 46.85
N THR A 242 11.51 -14.90 46.87
CA THR A 242 11.99 -15.69 48.03
C THR A 242 11.39 -15.39 49.42
N SER A 243 10.39 -16.18 49.81
CA SER A 243 10.50 -17.01 51.02
C SER A 243 9.28 -17.90 51.17
N ALA A 244 9.54 -19.18 51.41
CA ALA A 244 8.57 -20.19 51.75
C ALA A 244 7.71 -19.77 52.95
N ALA A 245 6.39 -19.80 52.80
CA ALA A 245 5.46 -20.51 53.68
C ALA A 245 4.01 -20.09 53.40
N ALA A 246 3.19 -21.09 53.07
CA ALA A 246 1.77 -21.22 53.40
C ALA A 246 0.86 -19.99 53.21
N SER A 247 0.13 -19.99 52.09
CA SER A 247 -1.27 -19.54 52.07
C SER A 247 -2.01 -20.22 50.91
N THR A 248 -2.48 -21.43 51.20
CA THR A 248 -3.52 -22.18 50.51
C THR A 248 -4.85 -21.43 50.55
N ALA A 249 -5.20 -20.69 49.50
CA ALA A 249 -6.60 -20.48 49.09
C ALA A 249 -6.66 -19.64 47.80
N ALA A 250 -7.47 -20.10 46.84
CA ALA A 250 -7.86 -19.41 45.62
C ALA A 250 -6.75 -19.20 44.57
N ALA A 251 -5.96 -20.25 44.31
CA ALA A 251 -5.42 -20.44 42.98
C ALA A 251 -6.60 -20.59 42.02
N SER A 252 -7.01 -19.48 41.41
CA SER A 252 -7.98 -19.41 40.33
C SER A 252 -7.52 -20.38 39.24
N PHE A 253 -8.11 -21.57 39.30
CA PHE A 253 -7.90 -22.68 38.40
C PHE A 253 -8.44 -22.24 37.05
N VAL A 254 -7.62 -21.52 36.27
CA VAL A 254 -7.87 -21.35 34.84
C VAL A 254 -7.97 -22.78 34.31
N PRO A 255 -9.17 -23.24 33.91
CA PRO A 255 -9.34 -24.61 33.51
C PRO A 255 -8.39 -24.82 32.35
N VAL A 256 -7.42 -25.71 32.54
CA VAL A 256 -6.54 -26.19 31.48
C VAL A 256 -7.46 -26.91 30.51
N GLY A 257 -8.03 -26.15 29.58
CA GLY A 257 -8.88 -26.68 28.53
C GLY A 257 -8.17 -27.83 27.84
N SER A 258 -8.96 -28.78 27.34
CA SER A 258 -8.44 -29.93 26.61
C SER A 258 -7.42 -29.48 25.55
N LYS A 259 -6.44 -30.32 25.21
CA LYS A 259 -5.45 -29.99 24.17
C LYS A 259 -6.12 -29.52 22.88
N GLU A 260 -7.27 -30.10 22.56
CA GLU A 260 -8.10 -29.71 21.42
C GLU A 260 -8.71 -28.32 21.59
N GLU A 261 -9.27 -27.99 22.75
CA GLU A 261 -9.82 -26.67 23.03
C GLU A 261 -8.75 -25.57 22.93
N ARG A 262 -7.55 -25.81 23.47
CA ARG A 262 -6.41 -24.88 23.33
C ARG A 262 -6.03 -24.68 21.86
N GLU A 263 -6.08 -25.72 21.04
CA GLU A 263 -5.82 -25.60 19.61
C GLU A 263 -6.94 -24.85 18.87
N ARG A 264 -8.21 -25.08 19.22
CA ARG A 264 -9.35 -24.32 18.70
C ARG A 264 -9.21 -22.84 19.00
N VAL A 265 -8.87 -22.47 20.23
CA VAL A 265 -8.62 -21.08 20.64
C VAL A 265 -7.46 -20.46 19.86
N ARG A 266 -6.33 -21.19 19.68
CA ARG A 266 -5.20 -20.70 18.88
C ARG A 266 -5.59 -20.41 17.42
N ARG A 267 -6.35 -21.32 16.79
CA ARG A 267 -6.84 -21.14 15.42
C ARG A 267 -7.80 -19.96 15.31
N GLU A 268 -8.70 -19.80 16.29
CA GLU A 268 -9.65 -18.69 16.29
C GLU A 268 -8.94 -17.35 16.49
N ARG A 269 -7.99 -17.27 17.43
CA ARG A 269 -7.12 -16.10 17.60
C ARG A 269 -6.37 -15.76 16.30
N ASN A 270 -5.82 -16.75 15.62
CA ASN A 270 -5.12 -16.55 14.34
C ASN A 270 -6.06 -16.04 13.24
N ARG A 271 -7.29 -16.58 13.15
CA ARG A 271 -8.33 -16.10 12.21
C ARG A 271 -8.68 -14.64 12.47
N LEU A 272 -8.91 -14.27 13.73
CA LEU A 272 -9.21 -12.88 14.12
C LEU A 272 -8.04 -11.95 13.79
N HIS A 273 -6.82 -12.34 14.13
CA HIS A 273 -5.62 -11.56 13.81
C HIS A 273 -5.46 -11.36 12.29
N ALA A 274 -5.63 -12.43 11.50
CA ALA A 274 -5.58 -12.35 10.04
C ALA A 274 -6.69 -11.43 9.49
N ARG A 275 -7.90 -11.46 10.04
CA ARG A 275 -9.00 -10.56 9.67
C ARG A 275 -8.66 -9.10 9.99
N ARG A 276 -8.20 -8.81 11.21
CA ARG A 276 -7.77 -7.46 11.61
C ARG A 276 -6.65 -6.92 10.72
N ALA A 277 -5.62 -7.72 10.45
CA ALA A 277 -4.52 -7.33 9.58
C ALA A 277 -4.98 -7.05 8.13
N ARG A 278 -5.94 -7.83 7.60
CA ARG A 278 -6.54 -7.55 6.27
C ARG A 278 -7.31 -6.24 6.27
N LEU A 279 -8.10 -5.96 7.31
CA LEU A 279 -8.86 -4.71 7.44
C LEU A 279 -7.94 -3.50 7.57
N ARG A 280 -6.89 -3.56 8.40
CA ARG A 280 -5.88 -2.49 8.51
C ARG A 280 -5.26 -2.18 7.15
N LYS A 281 -4.79 -3.20 6.43
CA LYS A 281 -4.24 -3.04 5.08
C LYS A 281 -5.24 -2.47 4.06
N LYS A 282 -6.52 -2.86 4.17
CA LYS A 282 -7.59 -2.33 3.32
C LYS A 282 -7.78 -0.84 3.57
N ARG A 283 -7.89 -0.42 4.84
CA ARG A 283 -8.03 1.00 5.22
C ARG A 283 -6.86 1.85 4.74
N VAL A 284 -5.62 1.36 4.88
CA VAL A 284 -4.42 2.06 4.39
C VAL A 284 -4.53 2.32 2.88
N LEU A 285 -4.91 1.31 2.10
CA LEU A 285 -5.08 1.46 0.65
C LEU A 285 -6.18 2.46 0.29
N GLU A 286 -7.35 2.36 0.93
CA GLU A 286 -8.47 3.28 0.72
C GLU A 286 -8.09 4.72 1.07
N LYS A 287 -7.38 4.92 2.19
CA LYS A 287 -6.88 6.23 2.61
C LYS A 287 -5.88 6.81 1.61
N SER A 288 -4.92 6.03 1.12
CA SER A 288 -3.97 6.48 0.10
C SER A 288 -4.67 6.88 -1.21
N GLN A 289 -5.67 6.10 -1.64
CA GLN A 289 -6.48 6.45 -2.82
C GLN A 289 -7.26 7.76 -2.62
N GLN A 290 -7.87 7.94 -1.45
CA GLN A 290 -8.55 9.18 -1.10
C GLN A 290 -7.59 10.37 -1.09
N THR A 291 -6.40 10.23 -0.51
CA THR A 291 -5.40 11.32 -0.50
C THR A 291 -4.96 11.74 -1.90
N VAL A 292 -4.78 10.79 -2.83
CA VAL A 292 -4.49 11.11 -4.23
C VAL A 292 -5.64 11.91 -4.86
N TYR A 293 -6.89 11.48 -4.64
CA TYR A 293 -8.07 12.21 -5.13
C TYR A 293 -8.15 13.64 -4.57
N ASP A 294 -7.99 13.79 -3.25
CA ASP A 294 -8.01 15.08 -2.56
C ASP A 294 -6.89 16.02 -3.06
N LEU A 295 -5.70 15.48 -3.37
CA LEU A 295 -4.59 16.24 -3.95
C LEU A 295 -4.88 16.67 -5.39
N GLN A 296 -5.39 15.77 -6.23
CA GLN A 296 -5.76 16.10 -7.61
C GLN A 296 -6.82 17.20 -7.66
N GLU A 297 -7.82 17.13 -6.79
CA GLU A 297 -8.88 18.13 -6.70
C GLU A 297 -8.33 19.50 -6.26
N ARG A 298 -7.44 19.52 -5.25
CA ARG A 298 -6.74 20.75 -4.81
C ARG A 298 -5.90 21.36 -5.93
N ASN A 299 -5.11 20.56 -6.64
CA ASN A 299 -4.32 21.05 -7.78
C ASN A 299 -5.24 21.58 -8.88
N GLY A 300 -6.34 20.89 -9.19
CA GLY A 300 -7.34 21.35 -10.14
C GLY A 300 -7.90 22.74 -9.79
N ARG A 301 -8.28 22.97 -8.54
CA ARG A 301 -8.73 24.29 -8.05
C ARG A 301 -7.65 25.36 -8.20
N LEU A 302 -6.40 25.05 -7.86
CA LEU A 302 -5.30 26.00 -7.92
C LEU A 302 -4.94 26.37 -9.37
N ARG A 303 -4.95 25.40 -10.30
CA ARG A 303 -4.81 25.65 -11.74
C ARG A 303 -5.92 26.58 -12.27
N SER A 304 -7.17 26.37 -11.87
CA SER A 304 -8.28 27.24 -12.27
C SER A 304 -8.10 28.68 -11.77
N ARG A 305 -7.69 28.86 -10.51
CA ARG A 305 -7.40 30.21 -9.95
C ARG A 305 -6.23 30.88 -10.68
N LEU A 306 -5.15 30.13 -10.91
CA LEU A 306 -4.00 30.61 -11.64
C LEU A 306 -4.38 31.05 -13.06
N SER A 307 -5.24 30.28 -13.76
CA SER A 307 -5.75 30.64 -15.08
C SER A 307 -6.45 32.00 -15.06
N VAL A 308 -7.28 32.31 -14.05
CA VAL A 308 -7.95 33.61 -13.92
C VAL A 308 -6.94 34.74 -13.75
N LEU A 309 -5.91 34.56 -12.91
CA LEU A 309 -4.86 35.56 -12.71
C LEU A 309 -4.07 35.82 -13.99
N VAL A 310 -3.66 34.74 -14.68
CA VAL A 310 -2.90 34.84 -15.94
C VAL A 310 -3.74 35.54 -17.00
N SER A 311 -5.01 35.17 -17.18
CA SER A 311 -5.91 35.85 -18.13
C SER A 311 -6.13 37.33 -17.80
N SER A 312 -6.08 37.71 -16.52
CA SER A 312 -6.18 39.12 -16.10
C SER A 312 -4.94 39.93 -16.46
N ILE A 313 -3.74 39.38 -16.23
CA ILE A 313 -2.46 40.08 -16.49
C ILE A 313 -2.21 40.24 -17.99
N TYR A 314 -2.39 39.14 -18.74
CA TYR A 314 -2.02 39.10 -20.16
C TYR A 314 -3.19 39.40 -21.09
N GLY A 315 -4.38 39.63 -20.53
CA GLY A 315 -5.62 39.86 -21.27
C GLY A 315 -6.07 38.63 -22.06
N SER A 316 -7.33 38.65 -22.49
CA SER A 316 -7.82 37.80 -23.60
C SER A 316 -7.52 38.43 -24.96
N GLU A 317 -6.54 39.34 -25.02
CA GLU A 317 -6.23 40.25 -26.13
C GLU A 317 -5.68 39.52 -27.38
N VAL A 318 -5.75 38.18 -27.41
CA VAL A 318 -5.59 37.39 -28.64
C VAL A 318 -6.93 37.23 -29.37
N CYS A 319 -7.88 38.16 -29.19
CA CYS A 319 -8.70 38.58 -30.31
C CYS A 319 -7.81 39.40 -31.24
N LEU A 320 -6.83 38.74 -31.87
CA LEU A 320 -6.15 39.26 -33.03
C LEU A 320 -7.24 39.75 -33.98
N ASP A 321 -7.29 41.06 -34.20
CA ASP A 321 -8.12 41.70 -35.21
C ASP A 321 -8.13 40.82 -36.44
N ASP A 322 -9.28 40.19 -36.71
CA ASP A 322 -9.49 39.38 -37.91
C ASP A 322 -9.36 40.34 -39.09
N PRO A 323 -8.23 40.31 -39.84
CA PRO A 323 -7.98 41.32 -40.86
C PRO A 323 -8.99 41.22 -42.03
N ASP A 324 -9.78 40.14 -42.09
CA ASP A 324 -10.77 39.87 -43.13
C ASP A 324 -12.16 40.48 -42.90
N ALA A 325 -12.38 41.28 -41.83
CA ALA A 325 -13.62 42.05 -41.67
C ALA A 325 -13.72 43.26 -42.63
N THR A 326 -12.77 43.43 -43.55
CA THR A 326 -12.82 44.42 -44.64
C THR A 326 -12.89 43.75 -46.01
N SER A 327 -14.03 43.12 -46.33
CA SER A 327 -14.43 42.84 -47.72
C SER A 327 -15.95 42.80 -47.87
#